data_AF-A0A1H3NLY4-F1
#
_entry.id   AF-A0A1H3NLY4-F1
#
_cell.length_a   1.000
_cell.length_b   1.000
_cell.length_c   1.000
_cell.angle_alpha   90.00
_cell.angle_beta   90.00
_cell.angle_gamma   90.00
#
_symmetry.space_group_name_H-M   'P 1'
#
loop_
_entity.id
_entity.type
_entity.pdbx_description
1 polymer ?
#
loop_
_entity_poly.entity_id
_entity_poly.type
_entity_poly.pdbx_seq_one_letter_code
_entity_poly.pdbx_strand_id
1 'polypeptide(L)' 'MIAILTLPVLLYQLLFVLVMYLASRVSARAMLVALILCLLWTATHLFFLPLALVQSAVIGISYWWFMKKRKLREARAASD' A
#
# COMPACT_ATOMS: atom_id res chain seq x y z
N MET A 1 2.39 27.89 -0.80
CA MET A 1 1.75 27.31 0.40
C MET A 1 1.30 25.86 0.24
N ILE A 2 0.84 25.39 -0.94
CA ILE A 2 0.43 23.98 -1.15
C ILE A 2 1.60 22.99 -1.04
N ALA A 3 2.79 23.36 -1.52
CA ALA A 3 3.98 22.49 -1.53
C ALA A 3 4.43 22.01 -0.13
N ILE A 4 4.19 22.81 0.92
CA ILE A 4 4.61 22.48 2.29
C ILE A 4 3.71 21.39 2.89
N LEU A 5 2.43 21.31 2.47
CA LEU A 5 1.52 20.23 2.85
C LEU A 5 1.70 18.97 2.00
N THR A 6 2.08 19.10 0.73
CA THR A 6 2.22 17.94 -0.16
C THR A 6 3.52 17.18 0.05
N LEU A 7 4.59 17.84 0.48
CA LEU A 7 5.89 17.19 0.78
C LEU A 7 5.78 16.07 1.84
N PRO A 8 5.19 16.29 3.02
CA PRO A 8 5.02 15.22 4.01
C PRO A 8 4.09 14.13 3.51
N VAL A 9 3.02 14.48 2.77
CA VAL A 9 2.09 13.50 2.17
C VAL A 9 2.81 12.57 1.19
N LEU A 10 3.66 13.12 0.32
CA LEU A 10 4.46 12.34 -0.63
C LEU A 10 5.46 11.42 0.08
N LEU A 11 6.14 11.92 1.11
CA LEU A 11 7.03 11.12 1.95
C LEU A 11 6.28 9.97 2.62
N TYR A 12 5.10 10.22 3.19
CA TYR A 12 4.24 9.17 3.74
C TYR A 12 3.83 8.15 2.67
N GLN A 13 3.40 8.60 1.49
CA GLN A 13 3.01 7.70 0.40
C GLN A 13 4.16 6.75 0.00
N LEU A 14 5.38 7.29 -0.13
CA LEU A 14 6.58 6.51 -0.47
C LEU A 14 6.93 5.52 0.64
N LEU A 15 6.79 5.92 1.91
CA LEU A 15 7.02 5.05 3.08
C LEU A 15 6.05 3.86 3.08
N PHE A 16 4.77 4.13 2.81
CA PHE A 16 3.74 3.10 2.68
C PHE A 16 4.01 2.13 1.53
N VAL A 17 4.39 2.66 0.35
CA VAL A 17 4.77 1.85 -0.81
C VAL A 17 6.01 1.00 -0.50
N LEU A 18 6.99 1.56 0.20
CA LEU A 18 8.20 0.84 0.62
C LEU A 18 7.86 -0.30 1.59
N VAL A 19 7.02 -0.05 2.60
CA VAL A 19 6.56 -1.08 3.55
C VAL A 19 5.79 -2.19 2.82
N MET A 20 4.89 -1.83 1.89
CA MET A 20 4.19 -2.79 1.04
C MET A 20 5.14 -3.59 0.14
N TYR A 21 6.19 -2.96 -0.39
CA TYR A 21 7.21 -3.61 -1.22
C TYR A 21 8.06 -4.61 -0.40
N LEU A 22 8.53 -4.22 0.78
CA LEU A 22 9.22 -5.14 1.69
C LEU A 22 8.31 -6.30 2.09
N ALA A 23 7.05 -6.01 2.44
CA ALA A 23 6.09 -7.04 2.82
C ALA A 23 5.77 -8.01 1.67
N SER A 24 5.69 -7.51 0.43
CA SER A 24 5.55 -8.30 -0.80
C SER A 24 6.71 -9.29 -1.00
N ARG A 25 7.91 -9.01 -0.48
CA ARG A 25 9.09 -9.88 -0.62
C ARG A 25 9.13 -10.99 0.42
N VAL A 26 8.41 -10.86 1.53
CA VAL A 26 8.46 -11.80 2.65
C VAL A 26 7.33 -12.83 2.58
N SER A 27 6.06 -12.42 2.59
CA SER A 27 4.95 -13.38 2.53
C SER A 27 3.60 -12.74 2.20
N ALA A 28 2.62 -13.56 1.81
CA ALA A 28 1.23 -13.11 1.61
C ALA A 28 0.61 -12.50 2.87
N ARG A 29 0.92 -13.08 4.04
CA ARG A 29 0.40 -12.62 5.33
C ARG A 29 1.06 -11.30 5.73
N ALA A 30 2.37 -11.15 5.49
CA ALA A 30 3.09 -9.91 5.75
C ALA A 30 2.50 -8.74 4.95
N MET A 31 2.11 -9.00 3.70
CA MET A 31 1.47 -8.01 2.82
C MET A 31 0.10 -7.55 3.33
N LEU A 32 -0.69 -8.46 3.93
CA LEU A 32 -1.96 -8.16 4.58
C LEU A 32 -1.77 -7.36 5.86
N VAL A 33 -0.81 -7.76 6.70
CA VAL A 33 -0.48 -7.07 7.95
C VAL A 33 0.01 -5.65 7.67
N ALA A 34 0.89 -5.48 6.67
CA ALA A 34 1.32 -4.17 6.20
C ALA A 34 0.14 -3.32 5.74
N LEU A 35 -0.80 -3.88 4.97
CA LEU A 35 -1.99 -3.15 4.52
C LEU A 35 -2.87 -2.72 5.69
N ILE A 36 -3.10 -3.59 6.68
CA ILE A 36 -3.90 -3.26 7.88
C ILE A 36 -3.22 -2.17 8.69
N LEU A 37 -1.91 -2.29 8.96
CA LEU A 37 -1.12 -1.26 9.66
C LEU A 37 -1.19 0.08 8.94
N CYS A 38 -1.06 0.06 7.62
CA CYS A 38 -1.20 1.22 6.77
C CYS A 38 -2.59 1.87 6.91
N LEU A 39 -3.68 1.10 6.79
CA LEU A 39 -5.04 1.61 6.99
C LEU A 39 -5.26 2.16 8.40
N LEU A 40 -4.76 1.48 9.43
CA LEU A 40 -4.90 1.89 10.83
C LEU A 40 -4.17 3.21 11.09
N TRP A 41 -2.98 3.37 10.52
CA TRP A 41 -2.21 4.61 10.59
C TRP A 41 -2.85 5.76 9.81
N THR A 42 -3.42 5.49 8.63
CA THR A 42 -4.19 6.49 7.90
C THR A 42 -5.45 6.90 8.69
N ALA A 43 -6.10 5.96 9.39
CA ALA A 43 -7.25 6.24 10.23
C ALA A 43 -6.90 7.11 11.46
N THR A 44 -5.70 7.00 12.03
CA THR A 44 -5.27 7.90 13.12
C THR A 44 -4.96 9.32 12.67
N HIS A 45 -4.74 9.56 11.37
CA HIS A 45 -4.42 10.89 10.80
C HIS A 45 -5.65 11.62 10.21
N LEU A 46 -6.84 11.39 10.77
CA LEU A 46 -8.17 11.82 10.25
C LEU A 46 -8.38 13.34 10.05
N PHE A 47 -7.37 14.19 10.27
CA PHE A 47 -7.45 15.64 10.07
C PHE A 47 -7.55 16.07 8.58
N PHE A 48 -7.29 15.18 7.62
CA PHE A 48 -7.43 15.45 6.18
C PHE A 48 -8.19 14.33 5.45
N LEU A 49 -9.51 14.31 5.63
CA LEU A 49 -10.46 13.36 5.04
C LEU A 49 -10.25 13.08 3.52
N PRO A 50 -10.04 14.07 2.64
CA PRO A 50 -9.87 13.79 1.21
C PRO A 50 -8.53 13.08 0.89
N LEU A 51 -7.47 13.38 1.64
CA LEU A 51 -6.16 12.75 1.45
C LEU A 51 -6.17 11.30 1.93
N ALA A 52 -6.88 11.01 3.02
CA ALA A 52 -7.05 9.66 3.54
C ALA A 52 -7.75 8.74 2.52
N LEU A 53 -8.77 9.24 1.81
CA LEU A 53 -9.46 8.50 0.75
C LEU A 53 -8.55 8.18 -0.43
N VAL A 54 -7.74 9.15 -0.88
CA VAL A 54 -6.77 8.94 -1.97
C VAL A 54 -5.69 7.94 -1.55
N GLN A 55 -5.18 8.04 -0.31
CA GLN A 55 -4.20 7.09 0.23
C GLN A 55 -4.73 5.66 0.30
N SER A 56 -5.92 5.47 0.89
CA SER A 56 -6.53 4.16 1.02
C SER A 56 -6.86 3.54 -0.34
N ALA A 57 -7.32 4.33 -1.31
CA ALA A 57 -7.51 3.88 -2.69
C ALA A 57 -6.19 3.42 -3.33
N VAL A 58 -5.11 4.20 -3.20
CA VAL A 58 -3.79 3.83 -3.75
C VAL A 58 -3.22 2.57 -3.09
N ILE A 59 -3.38 2.42 -1.78
CA ILE A 59 -2.94 1.23 -1.02
C ILE A 59 -3.72 0.00 -1.47
N GLY A 60 -5.05 0.11 -1.59
CA GLY A 60 -5.92 -0.96 -2.05
C GLY A 60 -5.62 -1.41 -3.48
N ILE A 61 -5.46 -0.46 -4.42
CA ILE A 61 -5.12 -0.75 -5.82
C ILE A 61 -3.74 -1.44 -5.91
N SER A 62 -2.76 -0.94 -5.15
CA SER A 62 -1.42 -1.53 -5.10
C SER A 62 -1.47 -2.97 -4.60
N TYR A 63 -2.19 -3.22 -3.51
CA TYR A 63 -2.35 -4.56 -2.96
C TYR A 63 -3.00 -5.52 -3.96
N TRP A 64 -4.11 -5.11 -4.58
CA TRP A 64 -4.79 -5.92 -5.58
C TRP A 64 -3.89 -6.25 -6.77
N TRP A 65 -3.13 -5.27 -7.26
CA TRP A 65 -2.21 -5.46 -8.38
C TRP A 65 -1.06 -6.43 -8.06
N PHE A 66 -0.43 -6.28 -6.90
CA PHE A 66 0.64 -7.18 -6.46
C PHE A 66 0.13 -8.60 -6.21
N MET A 67 -1.07 -8.76 -5.65
CA MET A 67 -1.68 -10.06 -5.42
C MET A 67 -2.07 -10.76 -6.73
N LYS A 68 -2.59 -9.99 -7.71
CA LYS A 68 -2.85 -10.47 -9.07
C LYS A 68 -1.57 -10.94 -9.77
N LYS A 69 -0.48 -10.18 -9.67
CA LYS A 69 0.83 -10.58 -10.23
C LYS A 69 1.37 -11.85 -9.59
N ARG A 70 1.18 -12.05 -8.29
CA ARG A 70 1.56 -13.31 -7.62
C ARG A 70 0.77 -14.50 -8.12
N LYS A 71 -0.57 -14.40 -8.18
CA LYS A 71 -1.42 -15.47 -8.70
C LYS A 71 -1.07 -15.85 -10.14
N LEU A 72 -0.77 -14.86 -10.99
CA LEU A 72 -0.33 -15.11 -12.38
C LEU A 72 1.02 -15.83 -12.47
N ARG A 73 1.95 -15.53 -11.56
CA ARG A 73 3.24 -16.24 -11.47
C ARG A 73 3.08 -17.67 -10.96
N GLU A 74 2.27 -17.86 -9.93
CA GLU A 74 1.94 -19.19 -9.39
C GLU A 74 1.22 -20.05 -10.44
N ALA A 75 0.29 -19.48 -11.22
CA ALA A 75 -0.38 -20.19 -12.31
C ALA A 75 0.56 -20.60 -13.45
N ARG A 76 1.51 -19.74 -13.85
CA ARG A 76 2.53 -20.09 -14.85
C ARG A 76 3.46 -21.20 -14.36
N ALA A 77 3.88 -21.15 -13.09
CA ALA A 77 4.74 -22.18 -12.51
C ALA A 77 4.07 -23.55 -12.34
N ALA A 78 2.74 -23.63 -12.44
CA ALA A 78 1.98 -24.89 -12.40
C ALA A 78 1.65 -25.44 -13.80
N SER A 79 1.99 -24.73 -14.87
CA SER A 79 1.80 -25.17 -16.27
C SER A 79 3.09 -25.55 -16.99
N ASP A 80 4.26 -25.31 -16.37
CA ASP A 80 5.56 -25.91 -16.74
C ASP A 80 5.77 -27.21 -15.94
#